data_AF-A0A915PTB1-F1
#
_entry.id   AF-A0A915PTB1-F1
#
_cell.length_a   1.000
_cell.length_b   1.000
_cell.length_c   1.000
_cell.angle_alpha   90.00
_cell.angle_beta   90.00
_cell.angle_gamma   90.00
#
_symmetry.space_group_name_H-M   'P 1'
#
loop_
_entity.id
_entity.type
_entity.pdbx_description
1 polymer ?
#
loop_
_entity_poly.entity_id
_entity_poly.type
_entity_poly.pdbx_seq_one_letter_code
_entity_poly.pdbx_strand_id
1 'polypeptide(L)'
;MSPSIDVSTVCDLCLGDCNQNKKTMKPEQLISCHDCGRSGHPSCLKFTDNMLTSTGKYGWQCIECKSCAICGFSDNDDQLLFCDDCDRGFHLYCLRPPLPQAPEGEWSCHLCQKQFGAQASLPAANPKK
;
A
#
# COMPACT_ATOMS: atom_id res chain seq x y z
N MET A 1 -13.91 -16.90 15.28
CA MET A 1 -14.96 -16.10 14.62
C MET A 1 -14.42 -14.69 14.54
N SER A 2 -13.80 -14.32 13.41
CA SER A 2 -13.31 -12.95 13.24
C SER A 2 -14.52 -12.01 13.29
N PRO A 3 -14.48 -10.91 14.04
CA PRO A 3 -15.58 -9.95 14.05
C PRO A 3 -15.82 -9.46 12.63
N SER A 4 -17.09 -9.31 12.25
CA SER A 4 -17.46 -8.66 10.99
C SER A 4 -16.91 -7.24 11.03
N ILE A 5 -15.91 -6.95 10.20
CA ILE A 5 -15.32 -5.62 10.09
C ILE A 5 -16.34 -4.75 9.34
N ASP A 6 -16.79 -3.68 9.99
CA ASP A 6 -17.69 -2.71 9.39
C ASP A 6 -16.92 -1.86 8.39
N VAL A 7 -17.18 -2.09 7.10
CA VAL A 7 -16.52 -1.37 6.02
C VAL A 7 -17.16 0.01 5.85
N SER A 8 -16.34 1.06 5.93
CA SER A 8 -16.75 2.43 5.67
C SER A 8 -17.19 2.60 4.22
N THR A 9 -18.37 3.19 4.02
CA THR A 9 -18.90 3.54 2.70
C THR A 9 -18.49 4.94 2.23
N VAL A 10 -17.64 5.62 3.01
CA VAL A 10 -17.14 6.96 2.71
C VAL A 10 -15.62 7.00 2.78
N CYS A 11 -15.03 7.88 1.98
CA CYS A 11 -13.60 8.14 1.94
C CYS A 11 -13.16 8.97 3.16
N ASP A 12 -12.20 8.50 3.93
CA ASP A 12 -11.69 9.20 5.13
C ASP A 12 -10.97 10.53 4.80
N LEU A 13 -10.53 10.71 3.54
CA LEU A 13 -9.75 11.86 3.10
C LEU A 13 -10.58 13.00 2.50
N CYS A 14 -11.78 12.70 2.00
CA CYS A 14 -12.64 13.71 1.37
C CYS A 14 -14.10 13.64 1.83
N LEU A 15 -14.50 12.62 2.60
CA LEU A 15 -15.86 12.36 3.07
C LEU A 15 -16.88 12.18 1.94
N GLY A 16 -16.42 11.76 0.75
CA GLY A 16 -17.26 11.38 -0.38
C GLY A 16 -17.50 9.87 -0.43
N ASP A 17 -18.61 9.44 -1.02
CA ASP A 17 -18.93 8.03 -1.24
C ASP A 17 -18.44 7.54 -2.62
N CYS A 18 -18.86 6.35 -3.07
CA CYS A 18 -18.50 5.83 -4.39
C CYS A 18 -19.09 6.62 -5.57
N ASN A 19 -20.17 7.37 -5.34
CA ASN A 19 -20.86 8.15 -6.36
C ASN A 19 -20.19 9.50 -6.58
N GLN A 20 -19.45 10.01 -5.60
CA GLN A 20 -18.74 11.28 -5.72
C GLN A 20 -17.51 11.37 -4.82
N ASN A 21 -16.32 11.36 -5.43
CA ASN A 21 -15.11 11.87 -4.81
C ASN A 21 -15.17 13.41 -4.74
N LYS A 22 -15.16 13.97 -3.53
CA LYS A 22 -15.28 15.43 -3.30
C LYS A 22 -14.04 16.24 -3.73
N LYS A 23 -12.89 15.62 -4.02
CA LYS A 23 -11.70 16.30 -4.56
C LYS A 23 -11.73 16.40 -6.09
N THR A 24 -12.18 15.34 -6.77
CA THR A 24 -12.19 15.28 -8.24
C THR A 24 -13.56 15.61 -8.84
N MET A 25 -14.60 15.64 -8.01
CA MET A 25 -16.01 15.82 -8.37
C MET A 25 -16.55 14.76 -9.34
N LYS A 26 -15.97 13.55 -9.32
CA LYS A 26 -16.34 12.42 -10.18
C LYS A 26 -16.69 11.17 -9.35
N PRO A 27 -17.53 10.25 -9.86
CA PRO A 27 -17.68 8.93 -9.26
C PRO A 27 -16.36 8.18 -9.25
N GLU A 28 -16.03 7.54 -8.14
CA GLU A 28 -14.81 6.78 -7.96
C GLU A 28 -15.03 5.75 -6.85
N GLN A 29 -14.70 4.48 -7.11
CA GLN A 29 -14.87 3.41 -6.13
C GLN A 29 -13.89 3.57 -4.96
N LEU A 30 -14.29 3.09 -3.79
CA LEU A 30 -13.45 3.08 -2.60
C LEU A 30 -12.60 1.81 -2.54
N ILE A 31 -11.40 1.92 -1.98
CA ILE A 31 -10.61 0.80 -1.50
C ILE A 31 -10.71 0.80 0.01
N SER A 32 -10.93 -0.37 0.59
CA SER A 32 -11.21 -0.53 2.03
C SER A 32 -10.15 -1.38 2.69
N CYS A 33 -9.70 -0.94 3.87
CA CYS A 33 -8.74 -1.66 4.68
C CYS A 33 -9.34 -2.98 5.17
N HIS A 34 -8.61 -4.07 4.95
CA HIS A 34 -9.01 -5.40 5.35
C HIS A 34 -9.15 -5.56 6.87
N ASP A 35 -8.43 -4.76 7.67
CA ASP A 35 -8.33 -4.96 9.12
C ASP A 35 -9.24 -4.03 9.93
N CYS A 36 -9.44 -2.79 9.46
CA CYS A 36 -10.24 -1.80 10.20
C CYS A 36 -11.45 -1.25 9.42
N GLY A 37 -11.63 -1.62 8.16
CA GLY A 37 -12.78 -1.19 7.35
C GLY A 37 -12.73 0.27 6.87
N ARG A 38 -11.75 1.08 7.30
CA ARG A 38 -11.52 2.44 6.77
C ARG A 38 -11.34 2.42 5.26
N SER A 39 -11.90 3.41 4.58
CA SER A 39 -11.97 3.45 3.12
C SER A 39 -11.40 4.74 2.56
N GLY A 40 -10.87 4.68 1.35
CA GLY A 40 -10.38 5.85 0.63
C GLY A 40 -10.53 5.69 -0.88
N HIS A 41 -10.77 6.80 -1.58
CA HIS A 41 -10.68 6.82 -3.04
C HIS A 41 -9.21 6.61 -3.47
N PRO A 42 -8.93 5.80 -4.50
CA PRO A 42 -7.60 5.64 -5.06
C PRO A 42 -6.88 6.96 -5.33
N SER A 43 -7.53 7.93 -5.95
CA SER A 43 -6.95 9.23 -6.24
C SER A 43 -6.70 10.07 -4.98
N CYS A 44 -7.53 9.91 -3.93
CA CYS A 44 -7.28 10.54 -2.63
C CYS A 44 -6.06 9.93 -1.93
N LEU A 45 -5.87 8.62 -2.08
CA LEU A 45 -4.73 7.85 -1.56
C LEU A 45 -3.48 7.95 -2.45
N LYS A 46 -3.58 8.59 -3.62
CA LYS A 46 -2.52 8.68 -4.64
C LYS A 46 -2.07 7.32 -5.20
N PHE A 47 -3.01 6.38 -5.34
CA PHE A 47 -2.70 5.07 -5.93
C PHE A 47 -2.43 5.16 -7.42
N THR A 48 -1.39 4.43 -7.85
CA THR A 48 -1.07 4.20 -9.26
C THR A 48 -1.87 3.01 -9.82
N ASP A 49 -1.86 2.83 -11.14
CA ASP A 49 -2.50 1.68 -11.80
C ASP A 49 -1.93 0.33 -11.32
N ASN A 50 -0.62 0.30 -11.00
CA ASN A 50 0.02 -0.88 -10.43
C ASN A 50 -0.51 -1.17 -9.01
N MET A 51 -0.67 -0.14 -8.17
CA MET A 51 -1.28 -0.29 -6.84
C MET A 51 -2.73 -0.77 -6.92
N LEU A 52 -3.53 -0.23 -7.84
CA LEU A 52 -4.91 -0.68 -8.09
C LEU A 52 -4.97 -2.16 -8.49
N THR A 53 -4.13 -2.54 -9.46
CA THR A 53 -4.03 -3.93 -9.94
C THR A 53 -3.62 -4.88 -8.82
N SER A 54 -2.74 -4.42 -7.92
CA SER A 54 -2.23 -5.22 -6.83
C SER A 54 -3.25 -5.37 -5.70
N THR A 55 -3.84 -4.28 -5.23
CA THR A 55 -4.77 -4.29 -4.07
C THR A 55 -6.04 -5.09 -4.30
N GLY A 56 -6.44 -5.34 -5.56
CA GLY A 56 -7.51 -6.30 -5.88
C GLY A 56 -7.15 -7.78 -5.63
N LYS A 57 -5.88 -8.11 -5.37
CA LYS A 57 -5.39 -9.50 -5.24
C LYS A 57 -5.17 -9.95 -3.79
N TYR A 58 -5.21 -9.04 -2.82
CA TYR A 58 -4.99 -9.33 -1.40
C TYR A 58 -5.67 -8.27 -0.53
N GLY A 59 -5.85 -8.57 0.76
CA GLY A 59 -6.36 -7.59 1.71
C GLY A 59 -5.40 -6.42 1.89
N TRP A 60 -5.70 -5.29 1.25
CA TRP A 60 -4.97 -4.05 1.47
C TRP A 60 -5.17 -3.56 2.92
N GLN A 61 -4.12 -3.05 3.54
CA GLN A 61 -4.15 -2.44 4.86
C GLN A 61 -3.98 -0.93 4.73
N CYS A 62 -4.70 -0.11 5.48
CA CYS A 62 -4.43 1.33 5.53
C CYS A 62 -3.10 1.60 6.26
N ILE A 63 -2.66 2.86 6.27
CA ILE A 63 -1.39 3.26 6.92
C ILE A 63 -1.31 2.85 8.40
N GLU A 64 -2.41 2.99 9.14
CA GLU A 64 -2.49 2.65 10.57
C GLU A 64 -2.50 1.14 10.84
N CYS A 65 -2.91 0.33 9.87
CA CYS A 65 -2.97 -1.13 9.99
C CYS A 65 -1.81 -1.81 9.28
N LYS A 66 -0.87 -1.06 8.69
CA LYS A 66 0.13 -1.65 7.83
C LYS A 66 1.02 -2.60 8.62
N SER A 67 1.15 -3.83 8.13
CA SER A 67 2.05 -4.83 8.66
C SER A 67 3.08 -5.24 7.62
N CYS A 68 4.23 -5.73 8.09
CA CYS A 68 5.26 -6.26 7.23
C CYS A 68 4.79 -7.56 6.57
N ALA A 69 4.81 -7.62 5.25
CA ALA A 69 4.37 -8.79 4.48
C ALA A 69 5.28 -10.03 4.64
N ILE A 70 6.40 -9.91 5.37
CA ILE A 70 7.33 -11.01 5.66
C ILE A 70 7.13 -11.55 7.07
N CYS A 71 7.14 -10.69 8.09
CA CYS A 71 7.04 -11.12 9.50
C CYS A 71 5.63 -11.01 10.09
N GLY A 72 4.73 -10.26 9.45
CA GLY A 72 3.35 -10.04 9.90
C GLY A 72 3.18 -9.03 11.03
N PHE A 73 4.26 -8.42 11.54
CA PHE A 73 4.21 -7.43 12.61
C PHE A 73 4.16 -5.99 12.06
N SER A 74 3.58 -5.10 12.86
CA SER A 74 3.43 -3.66 12.59
C SER A 74 4.26 -2.80 13.56
N ASP A 75 5.18 -3.40 14.29
CA ASP A 75 6.15 -2.69 15.14
C ASP A 75 7.23 -2.00 14.28
N ASN A 76 8.09 -1.17 14.85
CA ASN A 76 9.20 -0.50 14.13
C ASN A 76 8.73 0.16 12.82
N ASP A 77 7.69 0.98 12.91
CA ASP A 77 7.05 1.66 11.79
C ASP A 77 8.00 2.62 11.05
N ASP A 78 8.96 3.21 11.77
CA ASP A 78 10.07 3.99 11.23
C ASP A 78 10.95 3.22 10.24
N GLN A 79 10.98 1.89 10.32
CA GLN A 79 11.71 1.00 9.43
C GLN A 79 10.78 0.21 8.48
N LEU A 80 9.49 0.53 8.42
CA LEU A 80 8.51 -0.13 7.57
C LEU A 80 8.38 0.60 6.22
N LEU A 81 8.99 0.04 5.17
CA LEU A 81 8.97 0.60 3.82
C LEU A 81 7.70 0.16 3.07
N PHE A 82 7.04 1.09 2.39
CA PHE A 82 5.89 0.78 1.54
C PHE A 82 6.33 0.64 0.08
N CYS A 83 5.81 -0.36 -0.61
CA CYS A 83 6.07 -0.58 -2.03
C CYS A 83 5.26 0.40 -2.89
N ASP A 84 5.88 1.11 -3.84
CA ASP A 84 5.19 2.10 -4.68
C ASP A 84 4.27 1.49 -5.77
N ASP A 85 4.34 0.18 -5.98
CA ASP A 85 3.48 -0.55 -6.92
C ASP A 85 2.38 -1.38 -6.27
N CYS A 86 2.38 -1.54 -4.95
CA CYS A 86 1.36 -2.36 -4.27
C CYS A 86 1.00 -1.90 -2.86
N ASP A 87 1.72 -0.94 -2.30
CA ASP A 87 1.48 -0.41 -0.97
C ASP A 87 1.60 -1.49 0.15
N ARG A 88 2.22 -2.65 -0.11
CA ARG A 88 2.59 -3.59 0.97
C ARG A 88 3.74 -3.02 1.79
N GLY A 89 3.70 -3.25 3.11
CA GLY A 89 4.77 -2.90 4.02
C GLY A 89 5.85 -3.98 4.08
N PHE A 90 7.10 -3.57 4.20
CA PHE A 90 8.26 -4.43 4.40
C PHE A 90 9.25 -3.75 5.33
N HIS A 91 9.59 -4.39 6.45
CA HIS A 91 10.69 -3.86 7.26
C HIS A 91 12.00 -3.93 6.48
N LEU A 92 12.80 -2.89 6.57
CA LEU A 92 14.12 -2.82 5.92
C LEU A 92 14.99 -4.02 6.27
N TYR A 93 14.95 -4.47 7.54
CA TYR A 93 15.70 -5.62 8.03
C TYR A 93 15.08 -6.99 7.68
N CYS A 94 13.80 -7.04 7.31
CA CYS A 94 13.13 -8.27 6.87
C CYS A 94 13.44 -8.61 5.41
N LEU A 95 13.85 -7.62 4.60
CA LEU A 95 14.22 -7.81 3.20
C LEU A 95 15.45 -8.70 3.03
N ARG A 96 15.60 -9.30 1.84
CA ARG A 96 16.75 -10.15 1.48
C ARG A 96 17.32 -9.70 0.12
N PRO A 97 18.50 -9.05 0.09
CA PRO A 97 19.29 -8.61 1.25
C PRO A 97 18.58 -7.53 2.10
N PRO A 98 18.87 -7.42 3.41
CA PRO A 98 18.39 -6.31 4.23
C PRO A 98 18.83 -4.97 3.68
N LEU A 99 17.98 -3.95 3.77
CA LEU A 99 18.33 -2.59 3.43
C LEU A 99 18.80 -1.84 4.69
N PRO A 100 19.91 -1.09 4.62
CA PRO A 100 20.40 -0.32 5.78
C PRO A 100 19.58 0.94 6.04
N GLN A 101 18.91 1.48 5.03
CA GLN A 101 18.04 2.65 5.08
C GLN A 101 17.00 2.58 3.96
N ALA A 102 15.95 3.39 4.06
CA ALA A 102 14.99 3.55 2.98
C ALA A 102 15.70 4.07 1.70
N PRO A 103 15.35 3.55 0.51
CA PRO A 103 15.89 4.04 -0.76
C PRO A 103 15.55 5.51 -1.01
N GLU A 104 16.40 6.21 -1.76
CA GLU A 104 16.05 7.50 -2.32
C GLU A 104 15.15 7.30 -3.55
N GLY A 105 13.99 7.93 -3.55
CA GLY A 105 13.00 7.81 -4.62
C GLY A 105 12.05 6.62 -4.46
N GLU A 106 11.46 6.18 -5.58
CA GLU A 106 10.49 5.09 -5.59
C GLU A 106 11.16 3.71 -5.45
N TRP A 107 10.48 2.80 -4.77
CA TRP A 107 10.92 1.43 -4.54
C TRP A 107 9.80 0.43 -4.74
N SER A 108 10.11 -0.64 -5.47
CA SER A 108 9.21 -1.77 -5.64
C SER A 108 9.73 -3.06 -5.02
N CYS A 109 8.85 -3.72 -4.28
CA CYS A 109 9.14 -5.01 -3.66
C CYS A 109 9.36 -6.11 -4.71
N HIS A 110 9.99 -7.20 -4.29
CA HIS A 110 10.30 -8.35 -5.14
C HIS A 110 9.06 -8.95 -5.84
N LEU A 111 7.87 -8.87 -5.22
CA LEU A 111 6.62 -9.34 -5.82
C LEU A 111 6.23 -8.48 -7.03
N CYS A 112 6.30 -7.16 -6.89
CA CYS A 112 5.98 -6.23 -7.96
C CYS A 112 7.01 -6.29 -9.08
N GLN A 113 8.29 -6.44 -8.76
CA GLN A 113 9.31 -6.64 -9.80
C GLN A 113 9.05 -7.90 -10.63
N LYS A 114 8.65 -9.00 -9.99
CA LYS A 114 8.27 -10.23 -10.69
C LYS A 114 7.00 -10.07 -11.51
N GLN A 115 6.04 -9.28 -11.03
CA GLN A 115 4.73 -9.12 -11.67
C GLN A 115 4.75 -8.11 -12.84
N PHE A 116 5.40 -6.96 -12.67
CA PHE A 116 5.34 -5.84 -13.61
C PHE A 116 6.63 -5.65 -14.42
N GLY A 117 7.74 -6.29 -14.02
CA GLY A 117 9.00 -6.23 -14.75
C GLY A 117 9.48 -4.79 -14.95
N ALA A 118 9.65 -4.38 -16.21
CA ALA A 118 10.07 -3.02 -16.57
C ALA A 118 9.07 -1.91 -16.20
N GLN A 119 7.83 -2.27 -15.86
CA GLN A 119 6.81 -1.32 -15.39
C GLN A 119 6.81 -1.15 -13.87
N ALA A 120 7.65 -1.88 -13.14
CA ALA A 120 7.83 -1.66 -11.71
C ALA A 120 8.79 -0.50 -11.44
N SER A 121 8.60 0.23 -10.35
CA SER A 121 9.60 1.19 -9.87
C SER A 121 10.94 0.49 -9.55
N LEU A 122 12.02 1.26 -9.55
CA LEU A 122 13.38 0.70 -9.49
C LEU A 122 13.59 -0.15 -8.22
N PRO A 123 14.41 -1.22 -8.29
CA PRO A 123 14.91 -1.86 -7.08
C PRO A 123 15.67 -0.85 -6.24
N ALA A 124 15.70 -1.07 -4.92
CA ALA A 124 16.64 -0.37 -4.05
C ALA A 124 18.03 -0.51 -4.66
N ALA A 125 18.63 0.61 -5.05
CA ALA A 125 20.00 0.59 -5.54
C ALA A 125 20.86 -0.01 -4.42
N ASN A 126 21.58 -1.09 -4.72
CA ASN A 126 22.62 -1.54 -3.81
C ASN A 126 23.59 -0.36 -3.65
N PRO A 127 23.87 0.14 -2.43
CA PRO A 127 24.96 1.08 -2.26
C PRO A 127 26.20 0.40 -2.84
N LYS A 128 26.80 1.06 -3.84
CA LYS A 128 27.98 0.57 -4.54
C LYS A 128 29.01 0.13 -3.50
N LYS A 129 29.43 -1.13 -3.58
CA LYS A 129 30.53 -1.67 -2.79
C LYS A 129 31.82 -0.89 -3.04
#